data_AF-A0A8T5KRT5-F1
#
_entry.id   AF-A0A8T5KRT5-F1
#
_cell.length_a   1.000
_cell.length_b   1.000
_cell.length_c   1.000
_cell.angle_alpha   90.00
_cell.angle_beta   90.00
_cell.angle_gamma   90.00
#
_symmetry.space_group_name_H-M   'P 1'
#
loop_
_entity.id
_entity.type
_entity.pdbx_description
1 polymer ?
#
loop_
_entity_poly.entity_id
_entity_poly.type
_entity_poly.pdbx_seq_one_letter_code
_entity_poly.pdbx_strand_id
1 'polypeptide(L)'
;MIDIRLIRSNPKIVIQNLKKRDDKEKVKWVEEIQVLDEKWRSGLQQIDKLRHKRNEVTQEISKLKQEKKPVTKQIKEVKEIP
;
A
#
# COMPACT_ATOMS: atom_id res chain seq x y z
N MET A 1 15.92 17.95 1.76
CA MET A 1 14.76 17.04 1.64
C MET A 1 14.41 16.55 3.04
N ILE A 2 13.16 16.68 3.47
CA ILE A 2 12.72 16.22 4.81
C ILE A 2 12.42 14.71 4.74
N ASP A 3 12.83 13.95 5.75
CA ASP A 3 12.51 12.52 5.83
C ASP A 3 11.00 12.34 6.08
N ILE A 4 10.33 11.57 5.23
CA ILE A 4 8.91 11.22 5.38
C ILE A 4 8.63 10.48 6.70
N ARG A 5 9.61 9.73 7.22
CA ARG A 5 9.51 9.07 8.53
C ARG A 5 9.40 10.06 9.67
N LEU A 6 10.01 11.24 9.54
CA LEU A 6 9.91 12.31 10.54
C LEU A 6 8.50 12.90 10.55
N ILE A 7 7.92 13.12 9.36
CA ILE A 7 6.53 13.59 9.20
C ILE A 7 5.56 12.57 9.79
N ARG A 8 5.84 11.28 9.64
CA ARG A 8 5.00 10.20 10.18
C ARG A 8 5.11 10.04 11.70
N SER A 9 6.32 10.05 12.24
CA SER A 9 6.57 9.82 13.66
C SER A 9 6.22 11.04 14.51
N ASN A 10 6.59 12.24 14.05
CA ASN A 10 6.49 13.47 14.83
C ASN A 10 6.02 14.66 13.96
N PRO A 11 4.80 14.63 13.40
CA PRO A 11 4.28 15.71 12.56
C PRO A 11 4.23 17.05 13.30
N LYS A 12 3.97 17.04 14.62
CA LYS A 12 3.89 18.24 15.47
C LYS A 12 5.21 19.01 15.51
N ILE A 13 6.35 18.33 15.55
CA ILE A 13 7.68 18.96 15.59
C ILE A 13 7.97 19.65 14.25
N VAL A 14 7.58 19.02 13.14
CA VAL A 14 7.72 19.59 11.79
C VAL A 14 6.84 20.84 11.66
N ILE A 15 5.58 20.76 12.08
CA ILE A 15 4.63 21.90 12.05
C ILE A 15 5.12 23.06 12.93
N GLN A 16 5.61 22.79 14.14
CA GLN A 16 6.13 23.84 15.03
C GLN A 16 7.37 24.52 14.44
N ASN A 17 8.28 23.77 13.81
CA ASN A 17 9.44 24.35 13.14
C ASN A 17 9.05 25.19 11.90
N LEU A 18 8.06 24.74 11.13
CA LEU A 18 7.54 25.51 9.98
C LEU A 18 6.82 26.78 10.42
N LYS A 19 6.06 26.74 11.52
CA LYS A 19 5.45 27.92 12.14
C LYS A 19 6.49 28.92 12.63
N LYS A 20 7.59 28.46 13.24
CA LYS A 20 8.72 29.33 13.65
C LYS A 20 9.40 30.02 12.46
N ARG A 21 9.36 29.40 11.27
CA ARG A 21 9.90 29.95 10.02
C ARG A 21 8.90 30.83 9.25
N ASP A 22 7.68 31.01 9.78
CA ASP A 22 6.54 31.66 9.14
C ASP A 22 6.13 31.07 7.77
N ASP A 23 6.50 29.80 7.54
CA ASP A 23 6.22 29.05 6.31
C ASP A 23 4.79 28.44 6.34
N LYS A 24 3.75 29.28 6.34
CA LYS A 24 2.35 28.87 6.50
C LYS A 24 1.84 27.92 5.41
N GLU A 25 2.34 28.06 4.19
CA GLU A 25 1.97 27.17 3.07
C GLU A 25 2.45 25.73 3.31
N LYS A 26 3.67 25.57 3.80
CA LYS A 26 4.27 24.26 4.03
C LYS A 26 3.65 23.53 5.22
N VAL A 27 3.01 24.26 6.15
CA VAL A 27 2.23 23.64 7.23
C VAL A 27 1.07 22.82 6.66
N LYS A 28 0.36 23.35 5.65
CA LYS A 28 -0.72 22.62 4.98
C LYS A 28 -0.21 21.37 4.25
N TRP A 29 0.99 21.45 3.66
CA TRP A 29 1.60 20.30 3.00
C TRP A 29 1.87 19.15 3.96
N VAL A 30 2.20 19.41 5.22
CA VAL A 30 2.41 18.33 6.20
C VAL A 30 1.13 17.52 6.40
N GLU A 31 -0.01 18.20 6.47
CA GLU A 31 -1.33 17.57 6.60
C GLU A 31 -1.71 16.79 5.34
N GLU A 32 -1.51 17.39 4.16
CA GLU A 32 -1.77 16.73 2.87
C GLU A 32 -0.88 15.49 2.66
N ILE A 33 0.42 15.60 2.98
CA ILE A 33 1.37 14.50 2.89
C ILE A 33 0.95 13.34 3.79
N GLN A 34 0.41 13.63 4.98
CA GLN A 34 -0.04 12.58 5.89
C GLN A 34 -1.19 11.76 5.30
N VAL A 35 -2.16 12.44 4.67
CA VAL A 35 -3.29 11.77 3.99
C VAL A 35 -2.81 10.97 2.78
N LEU A 36 -1.92 11.55 1.97
CA LEU A 36 -1.38 10.88 0.78
C LEU A 36 -0.50 9.68 1.14
N ASP A 37 0.33 9.78 2.17
CA ASP A 37 1.17 8.69 2.68
C ASP A 37 0.31 7.53 3.22
N GLU A 38 -0.82 7.83 3.87
CA GLU A 38 -1.77 6.81 4.32
C GLU A 38 -2.48 6.10 3.16
N LYS A 39 -2.93 6.86 2.16
CA LYS A 39 -3.51 6.28 0.93
C LYS A 39 -2.51 5.43 0.17
N TRP A 40 -1.28 5.90 0.06
CA TRP A 40 -0.20 5.15 -0.60
C TRP A 40 0.09 3.83 0.14
N ARG A 41 0.22 3.86 1.47
CA ARG A 41 0.47 2.66 2.28
C ARG A 41 -0.68 1.67 2.23
N SER A 42 -1.92 2.13 2.32
CA SER A 42 -3.10 1.26 2.22
C SER A 42 -3.23 0.63 0.83
N GLY A 43 -2.98 1.40 -0.24
CA GLY A 43 -2.92 0.87 -1.60
C GLY A 43 -1.81 -0.17 -1.80
N LEU A 44 -0.61 0.09 -1.26
CA LEU A 44 0.50 -0.87 -1.32
C LEU A 44 0.15 -2.18 -0.60
N GLN A 45 -0.45 -2.09 0.60
CA GLN A 45 -0.91 -3.28 1.33
C GLN A 45 -1.99 -4.05 0.56
N GLN A 46 -2.89 -3.37 -0.15
CA GLN A 46 -3.89 -4.03 -0.99
C GLN A 46 -3.23 -4.77 -2.17
N ILE A 47 -2.24 -4.14 -2.83
CA ILE A 47 -1.49 -4.78 -3.91
C ILE A 47 -0.76 -6.02 -3.40
N ASP A 48 -0.09 -5.93 -2.25
CA ASP A 48 0.63 -7.08 -1.69
C ASP A 48 -0.32 -8.21 -1.28
N LYS A 49 -1.51 -7.89 -0.75
CA LYS A 49 -2.56 -8.88 -0.49
C LYS A 49 -3.06 -9.56 -1.77
N LEU A 50 -3.27 -8.79 -2.85
CA LEU A 50 -3.67 -9.33 -4.14
C LEU A 50 -2.59 -10.24 -4.72
N ARG A 51 -1.32 -9.85 -4.64
CA ARG A 51 -0.18 -10.69 -5.05
C ARG A 51 -0.08 -11.97 -4.23
N HIS A 52 -0.29 -11.89 -2.92
CA HIS A 52 -0.32 -13.07 -2.05
C HIS A 52 -1.43 -14.03 -2.46
N LYS A 53 -2.66 -13.51 -2.61
CA LYS A 53 -3.82 -14.30 -3.05
C LYS A 53 -3.58 -14.95 -4.42
N ARG A 54 -2.97 -14.22 -5.36
CA ARG A 54 -2.59 -14.77 -6.67
C ARG A 54 -1.62 -15.94 -6.54
N ASN A 55 -0.62 -15.82 -5.68
CA ASN A 55 0.36 -16.88 -5.45
C ASN A 55 -0.27 -18.11 -4.78
N GLU A 56 -1.12 -17.91 -3.77
CA GLU A 56 -1.87 -18.98 -3.10
C GLU A 56 -2.74 -19.75 -4.09
N VAL A 57 -3.56 -19.03 -4.87
CA VAL A 57 -4.41 -19.67 -5.88
C VAL A 57 -3.57 -20.38 -6.94
N THR A 58 -2.42 -19.82 -7.35
CA THR A 58 -1.51 -20.49 -8.29
C THR A 58 -0.94 -21.80 -7.72
N GLN A 59 -0.61 -21.84 -6.42
CA GLN A 59 -0.19 -23.07 -5.75
C GLN A 59 -1.32 -24.09 -5.64
N GLU A 60 -2.54 -23.65 -5.32
CA GLU A 60 -3.73 -24.51 -5.29
C GLU A 60 -4.03 -25.11 -6.67
N ILE A 61 -3.93 -24.32 -7.73
CA ILE A 61 -4.05 -24.76 -9.13
C ILE A 61 -3.04 -25.86 -9.43
N SER A 62 -1.79 -25.69 -9.00
CA SER A 62 -0.73 -26.70 -9.20
C SER A 62 -1.07 -28.02 -8.51
N LYS A 63 -1.53 -27.97 -7.24
CA LYS A 63 -1.97 -29.16 -6.49
C LYS A 63 -3.16 -29.84 -7.16
N LEU A 64 -4.17 -29.08 -7.57
CA LEU A 64 -5.37 -29.63 -8.21
C LEU A 64 -5.09 -30.22 -9.60
N LYS A 65 -4.12 -29.68 -10.34
CA LYS A 65 -3.62 -30.31 -11.57
C LYS A 65 -2.94 -31.66 -11.30
N GLN A 66 -2.16 -31.78 -10.23
CA GLN A 66 -1.56 -33.06 -9.83
C GLN A 66 -2.65 -34.08 -9.45
N GLU A 67 -3.74 -33.63 -8.82
CA GLU A 67 -4.91 -34.44 -8.48
C GLU A 67 -5.87 -34.73 -9.66
N LYS A 68 -5.52 -34.31 -10.90
CA LYS A 68 -6.35 -34.47 -12.12
C LYS A 68 -7.77 -33.88 -12.02
N LYS A 69 -7.98 -32.86 -11.17
CA LYS A 69 -9.28 -32.17 -11.02
C LYS A 69 -9.40 -30.97 -11.99
N PRO A 70 -10.63 -30.53 -12.35
CA PRO A 70 -10.81 -29.40 -13.26
C PRO A 70 -10.46 -28.06 -12.57
N VAL A 71 -9.57 -27.29 -13.20
CA VAL A 71 -8.97 -26.08 -12.62
C VAL A 71 -9.43 -24.77 -13.31
N THR A 72 -10.40 -24.88 -14.21
CA THR A 72 -10.87 -23.80 -15.09
C THR A 72 -11.45 -22.59 -14.36
N LYS A 73 -11.99 -22.75 -13.14
CA LYS A 73 -12.54 -21.65 -12.34
C LYS A 73 -11.44 -20.81 -11.67
N GLN A 74 -10.47 -21.46 -11.04
CA GLN A 74 -9.36 -20.79 -10.35
C GLN A 74 -8.42 -20.06 -11.33
N ILE A 75 -8.26 -20.58 -12.55
CA ILE A 75 -7.47 -19.89 -13.60
C ILE A 75 -8.13 -18.56 -14.02
N LYS A 76 -9.46 -18.45 -13.96
CA LYS A 76 -10.16 -17.19 -14.24
C LYS A 76 -9.96 -16.19 -13.10
N GLU A 77 -10.05 -16.65 -11.85
CA GLU A 77 -9.81 -15.80 -10.67
C GLU A 77 -8.38 -15.24 -10.65
N VAL A 78 -7.38 -16.03 -11.04
CA VAL A 78 -5.98 -15.55 -11.16
C VAL A 78 -5.82 -14.51 -12.28
N LYS A 79 -6.60 -14.59 -13.36
CA LYS A 79 -6.56 -13.61 -14.46
C LYS A 79 -7.23 -12.29 -14.11
N GLU A 80 -8.19 -12.30 -13.18
CA GLU A 80 -8.88 -11.09 -12.71
C GLU A 80 -8.09 -10.35 -11.62
N ILE A 81 -7.16 -11.02 -10.95
CA ILE A 81 -6.24 -10.38 -9.99
C ILE A 81 -5.05 -9.78 -10.75
N PRO A 82 -4.83 -8.45 -10.72
CA PRO A 82 -3.70 -7.80 -11.40
C PRO A 82 -2.33 -8.28 -10.90
#